data_AF-A3CLJ0-F1
#
_entry.id   AF-A3CLJ0-F1
#
_cell.length_a   1.000
_cell.length_b   1.000
_cell.length_c   1.000
_cell.angle_alpha   90.00
_cell.angle_beta   90.00
_cell.angle_gamma   90.00
#
_symmetry.space_group_name_H-M   'P 1'
#
loop_
_entity.id
_entity.type
_entity.pdbx_description
1 polymer ?
#
loop_
_entity_poly.entity_id
_entity_poly.type
_entity_poly.pdbx_seq_one_letter_code
_entity_poly.pdbx_strand_id
1 'polypeptide(L)'
;MDIYAYQRPLGKIEDAPDLKKAFIKVYEEKTHQEVVRFCQVYAAHLSELTAFAFTKEMKQALIAMDDWLAGESSYHAARNLSFEISRLAKKEEDVVKVRFYRTMAQLVASPHVKYHGLWATDFAITLINKMYQGDFEAVKKERLKQIELLKMT
;
A
#
# COMPACT_ATOMS: atom_id res chain seq x y z
N MET A 1 -5.38 13.97 -14.83
CA MET A 1 -5.70 12.66 -14.23
C MET A 1 -6.14 12.96 -12.81
N ASP A 2 -7.37 12.61 -12.43
CA ASP A 2 -7.81 12.74 -11.05
C ASP A 2 -7.08 11.67 -10.22
N ILE A 3 -6.11 12.08 -9.41
CA ILE A 3 -5.27 11.19 -8.61
C ILE A 3 -6.02 10.55 -7.44
N TYR A 4 -7.18 11.11 -7.08
CA TYR A 4 -8.04 10.64 -5.99
C TYR A 4 -9.10 9.64 -6.49
N ALA A 5 -9.40 9.66 -7.79
CA ALA A 5 -10.20 8.64 -8.43
C ALA A 5 -9.49 7.28 -8.39
N TYR A 6 -10.28 6.20 -8.39
CA TYR A 6 -9.72 4.86 -8.47
C TYR A 6 -8.87 4.71 -9.72
N GLN A 7 -7.72 4.07 -9.54
CA GLN A 7 -6.83 3.73 -10.65
C GLN A 7 -7.54 2.72 -11.56
N ARG A 8 -7.52 2.94 -12.88
CA ARG A 8 -8.13 2.03 -13.88
C ARG A 8 -7.81 0.54 -13.65
N PRO A 9 -6.59 0.13 -13.24
CA PRO A 9 -6.26 -1.27 -12.98
C PRO A 9 -7.03 -1.93 -11.82
N LEU A 10 -7.67 -1.16 -10.94
CA LEU A 10 -8.39 -1.68 -9.78
C LEU A 10 -9.81 -2.16 -10.11
N GLY A 11 -10.43 -1.62 -11.16
CA GLY A 11 -11.84 -1.86 -11.45
C GLY A 11 -12.75 -1.27 -10.37
N LYS A 12 -13.95 -1.83 -10.20
CA LYS A 12 -14.88 -1.43 -9.13
C LYS A 12 -14.34 -1.93 -7.79
N ILE A 13 -14.28 -1.04 -6.80
CA ILE A 13 -13.87 -1.34 -5.41
C ILE A 13 -15.10 -1.18 -4.51
N GLU A 14 -15.32 -2.15 -3.63
CA GLU A 14 -16.30 -2.02 -2.54
C GLU A 14 -15.60 -1.34 -1.37
N ASP A 15 -15.78 -0.03 -1.27
CA ASP A 15 -15.06 0.84 -0.34
C ASP A 15 -16.03 1.67 0.52
N ALA A 16 -15.51 2.28 1.58
CA ALA A 16 -16.21 3.24 2.44
C ALA A 16 -15.82 4.68 2.03
N PRO A 17 -16.60 5.39 1.19
CA PRO A 17 -16.17 6.64 0.57
C PRO A 17 -15.88 7.77 1.57
N ASP A 18 -16.64 7.83 2.67
CA ASP A 18 -16.44 8.86 3.68
C ASP A 18 -15.14 8.65 4.48
N LEU A 19 -14.78 7.40 4.75
CA LEU A 19 -13.50 7.07 5.38
C LEU A 19 -12.33 7.27 4.41
N LYS A 20 -12.50 6.94 3.12
CA LYS A 20 -11.50 7.29 2.09
C LYS A 20 -11.27 8.80 2.03
N LYS A 21 -12.33 9.63 2.05
CA LYS A 21 -12.21 11.10 2.11
C LYS A 21 -11.49 11.54 3.39
N ALA A 22 -11.79 10.94 4.53
CA ALA A 22 -11.11 11.25 5.79
C ALA A 22 -9.62 10.88 5.75
N PHE A 23 -9.27 9.73 5.17
CA PHE A 23 -7.88 9.36 4.92
C PHE A 23 -7.16 10.36 4.02
N ILE A 24 -7.78 10.75 2.91
CA ILE A 24 -7.20 11.74 1.97
C ILE A 24 -6.91 13.07 2.68
N LYS A 25 -7.81 13.56 3.54
CA LYS A 25 -7.57 14.79 4.31
C LYS A 25 -6.30 14.70 5.16
N VAL A 26 -6.11 13.60 5.90
CA VAL A 26 -4.90 13.39 6.70
C VAL A 26 -3.67 13.25 5.79
N TYR A 27 -3.80 12.52 4.69
CA TYR A 27 -2.72 12.30 3.72
C TYR A 27 -2.21 13.59 3.09
N GLU A 28 -3.08 14.55 2.77
CA GLU A 28 -2.67 15.84 2.20
C GLU A 28 -1.81 16.66 3.15
N GLU A 29 -2.00 16.52 4.47
CA GLU A 29 -1.22 17.22 5.49
C GLU A 29 0.18 16.62 5.69
N LYS A 30 0.41 15.38 5.24
CA LYS A 30 1.68 14.66 5.45
C LYS A 30 2.75 15.02 4.42
N THR A 31 4.00 15.06 4.86
CA THR A 31 5.16 15.12 3.99
C THR A 31 5.35 13.81 3.20
N HIS A 32 6.23 13.84 2.20
CA HIS A 32 6.57 12.64 1.43
C HIS A 32 7.22 11.58 2.33
N GLN A 33 8.16 11.99 3.20
CA GLN A 33 8.84 11.12 4.13
C GLN A 33 7.88 10.47 5.15
N GLU A 34 6.93 11.23 5.70
CA GLU A 34 5.90 10.66 6.60
C GLU A 34 5.04 9.61 5.87
N VAL A 35 4.64 9.85 4.62
CA VAL A 35 3.91 8.84 3.84
C VAL A 35 4.75 7.59 3.59
N VAL A 36 6.05 7.73 3.33
CA VAL A 36 6.94 6.57 3.11
C VAL A 36 7.09 5.75 4.40
N ARG A 37 7.25 6.39 5.56
CA ARG A 37 7.24 5.70 6.86
C ARG A 37 5.90 5.00 7.13
N PHE A 38 4.80 5.65 6.79
CA PHE A 38 3.46 5.05 6.90
C PHE A 38 3.39 3.78 6.05
N CYS A 39 3.90 3.81 4.81
CA CYS A 39 3.94 2.63 3.94
C CYS A 39 4.71 1.46 4.57
N GLN A 40 5.81 1.71 5.30
CA GLN A 40 6.58 0.65 5.97
C GLN A 40 5.78 0.01 7.11
N VAL A 41 5.20 0.83 7.99
CA VAL A 41 4.37 0.34 9.10
C VAL A 41 3.13 -0.37 8.56
N TYR A 42 2.54 0.15 7.50
CA TYR A 42 1.36 -0.43 6.87
C TYR A 42 1.66 -1.75 6.17
N ALA A 43 2.85 -1.90 5.57
CA ALA A 43 3.31 -3.18 5.04
C ALA A 43 3.39 -4.25 6.13
N ALA A 44 3.89 -3.91 7.33
CA ALA A 44 3.95 -4.83 8.46
C ALA A 44 2.54 -5.24 8.92
N HIS A 45 1.63 -4.28 9.10
CA HIS A 45 0.21 -4.54 9.43
C HIS A 45 -0.44 -5.51 8.42
N LEU A 46 -0.24 -5.31 7.11
CA LEU A 46 -0.82 -6.19 6.09
C LEU A 46 -0.20 -7.60 6.12
N SER A 47 1.09 -7.72 6.42
CA SER A 47 1.75 -9.03 6.59
C SER A 47 1.17 -9.79 7.77
N GLU A 48 0.95 -9.13 8.90
CA GLU A 48 0.31 -9.70 10.09
C GLU A 48 -1.14 -10.09 9.81
N LEU A 49 -1.92 -9.19 9.21
CA LEU A 49 -3.33 -9.41 8.88
C LEU A 49 -3.53 -10.62 7.96
N THR A 50 -2.63 -10.83 7.01
CA THR A 50 -2.71 -11.92 6.02
C THR A 50 -1.99 -13.19 6.45
N ALA A 51 -1.16 -13.12 7.50
CA ALA A 51 -0.16 -14.14 7.84
C ALA A 51 0.82 -14.47 6.69
N PHE A 52 0.95 -13.59 5.68
CA PHE A 52 1.89 -13.79 4.59
C PHE A 52 3.25 -13.20 4.93
N ALA A 53 4.29 -14.03 4.88
CA ALA A 53 5.65 -13.58 5.08
C ALA A 53 6.15 -12.71 3.91
N PHE A 54 7.01 -11.75 4.22
CA PHE A 54 7.71 -10.97 3.19
C PHE A 54 8.65 -11.84 2.35
N THR A 55 8.58 -11.66 1.04
CA THR A 55 9.54 -12.23 0.09
C THR A 55 10.89 -11.54 0.22
N LYS A 56 11.91 -12.09 -0.45
CA LYS A 56 13.25 -11.47 -0.51
C LYS A 56 13.18 -10.06 -1.09
N GLU A 57 12.44 -9.89 -2.18
CA GLU A 57 12.27 -8.62 -2.91
C GLU A 57 11.59 -7.57 -2.02
N MET A 58 10.58 -7.98 -1.25
CA MET A 58 9.90 -7.08 -0.29
C MET A 58 10.84 -6.61 0.81
N LYS A 59 11.63 -7.52 1.40
CA LYS A 59 12.62 -7.17 2.44
C LYS A 59 13.68 -6.21 1.90
N GLN A 60 14.20 -6.49 0.70
CA GLN A 60 15.15 -5.60 0.04
C GLN A 60 14.55 -4.23 -0.28
N ALA A 61 13.27 -4.19 -0.66
CA ALA A 61 12.60 -2.93 -0.96
C ALA A 61 12.36 -2.09 0.30
N LEU A 62 12.03 -2.72 1.43
CA LEU A 62 11.91 -2.04 2.73
C LEU A 62 13.25 -1.40 3.16
N ILE A 63 14.36 -2.12 2.98
CA ILE A 63 15.71 -1.56 3.23
C ILE A 63 15.97 -0.37 2.30
N ALA A 64 15.66 -0.49 1.00
CA ALA A 64 15.84 0.63 0.07
C ALA A 64 14.96 1.85 0.39
N MET A 65 13.81 1.66 1.06
CA MET A 65 13.00 2.77 1.58
C MET A 65 13.70 3.45 2.76
N ASP A 66 14.31 2.67 3.66
CA ASP A 66 15.10 3.22 4.79
C ASP A 66 16.29 4.05 4.27
N ASP A 67 17.06 3.52 3.31
CA ASP A 67 18.18 4.24 2.70
C ASP A 67 17.71 5.56 2.05
N TRP A 68 16.55 5.55 1.39
CA TRP A 68 15.98 6.77 0.81
C TRP A 68 15.54 7.77 1.89
N LEU A 69 14.91 7.31 2.97
CA LEU A 69 14.52 8.15 4.11
C LEU A 69 15.74 8.77 4.80
N ALA A 70 16.87 8.06 4.82
CA ALA A 70 18.15 8.54 5.35
C ALA A 70 18.89 9.50 4.39
N GLY A 71 18.45 9.60 3.13
CA GLY A 71 19.13 10.40 2.09
C GLY A 71 20.37 9.70 1.50
N GLU A 72 20.52 8.40 1.75
CA GLU A 72 21.66 7.58 1.31
C GLU A 72 21.46 6.97 -0.09
N SER A 73 20.21 6.93 -0.57
CA SER A 73 19.88 6.42 -1.90
C SER A 73 18.82 7.24 -2.61
N SER A 74 18.80 7.14 -3.94
CA SER A 74 17.71 7.67 -4.76
C SER A 74 16.52 6.69 -4.76
N TYR A 75 15.33 7.20 -5.09
CA TYR A 75 14.10 6.39 -5.15
C TYR A 75 14.18 5.19 -6.12
N HIS A 76 15.13 5.19 -7.07
CA HIS A 76 15.24 4.17 -8.11
C HIS A 76 15.38 2.75 -7.56
N ALA A 77 16.10 2.58 -6.43
CA ALA A 77 16.30 1.27 -5.82
C ALA A 77 14.97 0.63 -5.38
N ALA A 78 14.21 1.34 -4.55
CA ALA A 78 12.89 0.90 -4.08
C ALA A 78 11.90 0.73 -5.24
N ARG A 79 11.91 1.66 -6.21
CA ARG A 79 11.05 1.59 -7.41
C ARG A 79 11.34 0.37 -8.29
N ASN A 80 12.60 0.03 -8.52
CA ASN A 80 12.95 -1.12 -9.35
C ASN A 80 12.52 -2.44 -8.68
N LEU A 81 12.69 -2.55 -7.36
CA LEU A 81 12.21 -3.69 -6.59
C LEU A 81 10.69 -3.81 -6.59
N SER A 82 9.97 -2.69 -6.64
CA SER A 82 8.50 -2.70 -6.80
C SER A 82 8.05 -3.37 -8.11
N PHE A 83 8.83 -3.23 -9.18
CA PHE A 83 8.59 -3.94 -10.43
C PHE A 83 8.89 -5.44 -10.32
N GLU A 84 9.89 -5.84 -9.54
CA GLU A 84 10.13 -7.26 -9.23
C GLU A 84 8.96 -7.87 -8.46
N ILE A 85 8.46 -7.20 -7.43
CA ILE A 85 7.28 -7.66 -6.68
C ILE A 85 6.05 -7.74 -7.60
N SER A 86 5.89 -6.78 -8.51
CA SER A 86 4.83 -6.82 -9.53
C SER A 86 4.96 -8.02 -10.48
N ARG A 87 6.18 -8.47 -10.79
CA ARG A 87 6.42 -9.70 -11.55
C ARG A 87 6.07 -10.94 -10.75
N LEU A 88 6.33 -10.98 -9.45
CA LEU A 88 5.86 -12.07 -8.57
C LEU A 88 4.33 -12.16 -8.61
N ALA A 89 3.64 -11.02 -8.51
CA ALA A 89 2.18 -10.97 -8.57
C ALA A 89 1.58 -11.48 -9.90
N LYS A 90 2.36 -11.49 -10.99
CA LYS A 90 1.92 -12.05 -12.29
C LYS A 90 2.08 -13.56 -12.37
N LYS A 91 2.95 -14.14 -11.54
CA LYS A 91 3.24 -15.58 -11.50
C LYS A 91 2.45 -16.32 -10.40
N GLU A 92 1.86 -15.58 -9.47
CA GLU A 92 1.09 -16.13 -8.36
C GLU A 92 -0.34 -16.48 -8.80
N GLU A 93 -0.86 -17.59 -8.28
CA GLU A 93 -2.19 -18.12 -8.61
C GLU A 93 -3.20 -17.82 -7.51
N ASP A 94 -2.76 -17.75 -6.25
CA ASP A 94 -3.62 -17.35 -5.13
C ASP A 94 -4.08 -15.90 -5.30
N VAL A 95 -5.38 -15.72 -5.51
CA VAL A 95 -5.98 -14.41 -5.80
C VAL A 95 -5.81 -13.39 -4.67
N VAL A 96 -5.79 -13.85 -3.41
CA VAL A 96 -5.56 -12.99 -2.24
C VAL A 96 -4.10 -12.57 -2.21
N LYS A 97 -3.19 -13.51 -2.40
CA LYS A 97 -1.75 -13.27 -2.41
C LYS A 97 -1.30 -12.41 -3.59
N VAL A 98 -1.93 -12.54 -4.76
CA VAL A 98 -1.76 -11.62 -5.89
C VAL A 98 -2.09 -10.18 -5.48
N ARG A 99 -3.19 -9.96 -4.74
CA ARG A 99 -3.57 -8.62 -4.27
C ARG A 99 -2.61 -8.10 -3.20
N PHE A 100 -2.17 -8.96 -2.29
CA PHE A 100 -1.13 -8.63 -1.32
C PHE A 100 0.16 -8.17 -2.02
N TYR A 101 0.66 -8.92 -3.01
CA TYR A 101 1.87 -8.55 -3.77
C TYR A 101 1.70 -7.24 -4.54
N ARG A 102 0.55 -7.03 -5.19
CA ARG A 102 0.28 -5.76 -5.89
C ARG A 102 0.22 -4.57 -4.93
N THR A 103 -0.33 -4.77 -3.73
CA THR A 103 -0.36 -3.75 -2.68
C THR A 103 1.04 -3.43 -2.21
N MET A 104 1.86 -4.45 -1.91
CA MET A 104 3.26 -4.27 -1.53
C MET A 104 4.07 -3.54 -2.59
N ALA A 105 3.86 -3.85 -3.87
CA ALA A 105 4.50 -3.14 -4.97
C ALA A 105 4.14 -1.64 -4.99
N GLN A 106 2.89 -1.26 -4.65
CA GLN A 106 2.54 0.15 -4.52
C GLN A 106 3.20 0.78 -3.29
N LEU A 107 3.18 0.10 -2.13
CA LEU A 107 3.78 0.60 -0.89
C LEU A 107 5.25 0.93 -1.06
N VAL A 108 6.04 0.00 -1.59
CA VAL A 108 7.50 0.19 -1.72
C VAL A 108 7.89 1.11 -2.88
N ALA A 109 6.95 1.45 -3.77
CA ALA A 109 7.16 2.48 -4.78
C ALA A 109 6.97 3.90 -4.23
N SER A 110 6.54 4.07 -2.97
CA SER A 110 6.27 5.39 -2.39
C SER A 110 7.44 6.37 -2.39
N PRO A 111 8.74 5.96 -2.30
CA PRO A 111 9.85 6.90 -2.48
C PRO A 111 9.87 7.64 -3.83
N HIS A 112 9.32 7.04 -4.89
CA HIS A 112 9.29 7.66 -6.22
C HIS A 112 8.34 8.86 -6.27
N VAL A 113 7.09 8.67 -5.86
CA VAL A 113 6.09 9.74 -5.72
C VAL A 113 5.16 9.42 -4.55
N LYS A 114 4.83 10.44 -3.75
CA LYS A 114 3.97 10.33 -2.55
C LYS A 114 2.66 9.58 -2.85
N TYR A 115 2.09 9.77 -4.04
CA TYR A 115 0.80 9.18 -4.47
C TYR A 115 0.76 7.66 -4.47
N HIS A 116 1.91 6.99 -4.57
CA HIS A 116 1.96 5.53 -4.41
C HIS A 116 1.47 5.09 -3.03
N GLY A 117 1.69 5.88 -1.97
CA GLY A 117 1.13 5.60 -0.65
C GLY A 117 -0.40 5.69 -0.62
N LEU A 118 -0.97 6.71 -1.27
CA LEU A 118 -2.43 6.83 -1.42
C LEU A 118 -2.99 5.64 -2.21
N TRP A 119 -2.44 5.35 -3.39
CA TRP A 119 -2.91 4.25 -4.23
C TRP A 119 -2.76 2.90 -3.56
N ALA A 120 -1.69 2.68 -2.79
CA ALA A 120 -1.52 1.46 -2.03
C ALA A 120 -2.69 1.19 -1.08
N THR A 121 -3.27 2.22 -0.47
CA THR A 121 -4.45 2.04 0.40
C THR A 121 -5.69 1.56 -0.37
N ASP A 122 -5.89 2.03 -1.60
CA ASP A 122 -6.98 1.55 -2.47
C ASP A 122 -6.72 0.11 -2.92
N PHE A 123 -5.47 -0.23 -3.26
CA PHE A 123 -5.07 -1.61 -3.55
C PHE A 123 -5.32 -2.53 -2.35
N ALA A 124 -5.02 -2.07 -1.14
CA ALA A 124 -5.27 -2.82 0.09
C ALA A 124 -6.77 -3.07 0.30
N ILE A 125 -7.66 -2.12 -0.01
CA ILE A 125 -9.11 -2.40 0.04
C ILE A 125 -9.51 -3.51 -0.94
N THR A 126 -8.89 -3.59 -2.12
CA THR A 126 -9.14 -4.73 -3.01
C THR A 126 -8.61 -6.07 -2.47
N LEU A 127 -7.57 -6.04 -1.63
CA LEU A 127 -7.13 -7.22 -0.87
C LEU A 127 -8.19 -7.59 0.17
N ILE A 128 -8.68 -6.63 0.96
CA ILE A 128 -9.74 -6.86 1.96
C ILE A 128 -11.02 -7.42 1.31
N ASN A 129 -11.46 -6.85 0.20
CA ASN A 129 -12.63 -7.36 -0.54
C ASN A 129 -12.45 -8.81 -1.01
N LYS A 130 -11.21 -9.30 -1.18
CA LYS A 130 -10.92 -10.69 -1.54
C LYS A 130 -10.78 -11.61 -0.34
N MET A 131 -10.28 -11.12 0.78
CA MET A 131 -10.21 -11.88 2.04
C MET A 131 -11.60 -12.06 2.68
N TYR A 132 -12.41 -11.01 2.65
CA TYR A 132 -13.70 -10.93 3.34
C TYR A 132 -14.79 -10.46 2.36
N GLN A 133 -15.17 -11.35 1.44
CA GLN A 133 -16.09 -11.00 0.36
C GLN A 133 -17.46 -10.56 0.90
N GLY A 134 -17.89 -9.35 0.52
CA GLY A 134 -19.16 -8.76 0.96
C GLY A 134 -19.16 -8.22 2.41
N ASP A 135 -18.05 -8.34 3.14
CA ASP A 135 -17.93 -7.81 4.50
C ASP A 135 -17.54 -6.33 4.47
N PHE A 136 -18.55 -5.48 4.53
CA PHE A 136 -18.36 -4.04 4.55
C PHE A 136 -17.74 -3.53 5.86
N GLU A 137 -17.90 -4.26 6.97
CA GLU A 137 -17.28 -3.88 8.25
C GLU A 137 -15.77 -4.13 8.23
N ALA A 138 -15.31 -5.20 7.57
CA ALA A 138 -13.88 -5.41 7.33
C ALA A 138 -13.25 -4.26 6.53
N VAL A 139 -13.95 -3.74 5.51
CA VAL A 139 -13.51 -2.58 4.71
C VAL A 139 -13.40 -1.32 5.58
N LYS A 140 -14.42 -1.03 6.40
CA LYS A 140 -14.38 0.12 7.32
C LYS A 140 -13.25 0.01 8.33
N LYS A 141 -13.07 -1.18 8.93
CA LYS A 141 -12.01 -1.45 9.89
C LYS A 141 -10.64 -1.19 9.27
N GLU A 142 -10.43 -1.64 8.04
CA GLU A 142 -9.17 -1.39 7.34
C GLU A 142 -8.95 0.10 7.03
N ARG A 143 -9.98 0.82 6.55
CA ARG A 143 -9.87 2.27 6.33
C ARG A 143 -9.57 3.04 7.62
N LEU A 144 -10.20 2.67 8.74
CA LEU A 144 -9.91 3.25 10.04
C LEU A 144 -8.46 2.97 10.46
N LYS A 145 -7.96 1.75 10.23
CA LYS A 145 -6.58 1.39 10.53
C LYS A 145 -5.57 2.18 9.69
N GLN A 146 -5.85 2.38 8.39
CA GLN A 146 -5.04 3.24 7.53
C GLN A 146 -4.96 4.67 8.06
N ILE A 147 -6.09 5.24 8.51
CA ILE A 147 -6.14 6.59 9.10
C ILE A 147 -5.35 6.64 10.41
N GLU A 148 -5.54 5.66 11.28
CA GLU A 148 -4.83 5.54 12.56
C GLU A 148 -3.32 5.53 12.35
N LEU A 149 -2.82 4.61 11.52
CA LEU A 149 -1.39 4.45 11.26
C LEU A 149 -0.78 5.70 10.62
N LEU A 150 -1.49 6.33 9.68
CA LEU A 150 -1.01 7.54 9.02
C LEU A 150 -0.94 8.73 9.99
N LYS A 151 -1.88 8.85 10.94
CA LYS A 151 -1.83 9.90 11.96
C LYS A 151 -0.67 9.74 12.94
N MET A 152 -0.30 8.50 13.23
CA MET A 152 0.78 8.16 14.16
C MET A 152 2.19 8.29 13.55
N THR A 153 2.28 8.41 12.23
CA THR A 153 3.54 8.56 11.51
C THR A 153 3.88 10.03 11.29
#